data_AF-A0A2V8QLM0-F1
#
_entry.id   AF-A0A2V8QLM0-F1
#
_cell.length_a   1.000
_cell.length_b   1.000
_cell.length_c   1.000
_cell.angle_alpha   90.00
_cell.angle_beta   90.00
_cell.angle_gamma   90.00
#
_symmetry.space_group_name_H-M   'P 1'
#
loop_
_entity.id
_entity.type
_entity.pdbx_description
1 polymer ?
#
loop_
_entity_poly.entity_id
_entity_poly.type
_entity_poly.pdbx_seq_one_letter_code
_entity_poly.pdbx_strand_id
1 'polypeptide(L)'
;MLLLTLLPWEVRNYRVFHRVVPLTTNDGITLYGAYWPPRVGSKRIYGNVPGLEDPAIVAASRAGDEADVSGYLRRLTLQRLRENPRYYFQLLPEKLFYMVAPVDWETFPHRPGTERSFNVGYALSSVLALFGFWVSIRCRVPHQWLLWPGPISVLVQTLIFYGGPRYRLPAEPTLILLASVGVSWVLSTASRRSRRMRGRD
;
A
#
# COMPACT_ATOMS: atom_id res chain seq x y z
N MET A 1 9.81 -16.18 19.77
CA MET A 1 9.65 -16.67 18.39
C MET A 1 10.12 -15.63 17.37
N LEU A 2 9.46 -14.47 17.23
CA LEU A 2 9.83 -13.45 16.23
C LEU A 2 11.27 -12.90 16.37
N LEU A 3 11.72 -12.63 17.60
CA LEU A 3 13.10 -12.15 17.85
C LEU A 3 14.15 -13.20 17.49
N LEU A 4 13.87 -14.48 17.75
CA LEU A 4 14.76 -15.59 17.41
C LEU A 4 14.89 -15.76 15.90
N THR A 5 13.83 -15.50 15.13
CA THR A 5 13.86 -15.54 13.66
C THR A 5 14.56 -14.34 13.04
N LEU A 6 14.54 -13.17 13.68
CA LEU A 6 15.20 -11.96 13.17
C LEU A 6 16.67 -11.85 13.61
N LEU A 7 17.03 -12.46 14.74
CA LEU A 7 18.37 -12.42 15.34
C LEU A 7 19.51 -12.71 14.36
N PRO A 8 19.47 -13.76 13.51
CA PRO A 8 20.55 -14.04 12.56
C PRO A 8 20.78 -12.89 11.56
N TRP A 9 19.70 -12.26 11.10
CA TRP A 9 19.77 -11.12 10.18
C TRP A 9 20.33 -9.87 10.87
N GLU A 10 19.88 -9.60 12.09
CA GLU A 10 20.38 -8.48 12.90
C GLU A 10 21.86 -8.64 13.25
N VAL A 11 22.31 -9.87 13.57
CA VAL A 11 23.72 -10.18 13.80
C VAL A 11 24.55 -9.95 12.52
N ARG A 12 24.03 -10.35 11.35
CA ARG A 12 24.67 -10.05 10.06
C ARG A 12 24.77 -8.55 9.84
N ASN A 13 23.69 -7.79 10.06
CA ASN A 13 23.69 -6.35 9.86
C ASN A 13 24.69 -5.65 10.78
N TYR A 14 24.75 -6.06 12.05
CA TYR A 14 25.72 -5.52 13.00
C TYR A 14 27.15 -5.83 12.59
N ARG A 15 27.45 -7.03 12.06
CA ARG A 15 28.79 -7.38 11.60
C ARG A 15 29.23 -6.60 10.36
N VAL A 16 28.30 -6.24 9.47
CA VAL A 16 28.60 -5.53 8.22
C VAL A 16 28.68 -4.02 8.42
N PHE A 17 27.72 -3.45 9.15
CA PHE A 17 27.59 -2.00 9.32
C PHE A 17 28.16 -1.49 10.65
N HIS A 18 28.61 -2.39 11.52
CA HIS A 18 29.12 -2.08 12.87
C HIS A 18 28.15 -1.25 13.73
N ARG A 19 26.85 -1.35 13.45
CA ARG A 19 25.75 -0.66 14.15
C ARG A 19 24.44 -1.42 14.01
N VAL A 20 23.50 -1.11 14.89
CA VAL A 20 22.16 -1.72 14.86
C VAL A 20 21.36 -1.13 13.69
N VAL A 21 21.14 -1.94 12.66
CA VAL A 21 20.28 -1.62 11.51
C VAL A 21 19.10 -2.57 11.52
N PRO A 22 17.97 -2.17 12.14
CA PRO A 22 16.82 -3.05 12.27
C PRO A 22 16.21 -3.31 10.88
N LEU A 23 16.12 -4.59 10.52
CA LEU A 23 15.48 -5.11 9.31
C LEU A 23 16.12 -4.71 7.97
N THR A 24 16.28 -3.42 7.65
CA THR A 24 16.67 -2.98 6.31
C THR A 24 17.40 -1.63 6.29
N THR A 25 18.30 -1.47 5.32
CA THR A 25 18.92 -0.20 4.91
C THR A 25 18.09 0.55 3.85
N ASN A 26 16.98 -0.02 3.40
CA ASN A 26 16.17 0.56 2.31
C ASN A 26 15.05 1.49 2.84
N ASP A 27 14.91 1.62 4.15
CA ASP A 27 13.83 2.39 4.78
C ASP A 27 13.96 3.89 4.50
N GLY A 28 15.17 4.45 4.53
CA GLY A 28 15.43 5.87 4.33
C GLY A 28 15.08 6.34 2.93
N ILE A 29 15.49 5.58 1.90
CA ILE A 29 15.17 5.91 0.52
C ILE A 29 13.68 5.66 0.20
N THR A 30 13.08 4.61 0.79
CA THR A 30 11.64 4.36 0.65
C THR A 30 10.82 5.49 1.29
N LEU A 31 11.25 5.96 2.46
CA LEU A 31 10.62 7.08 3.15
C LEU A 31 10.81 8.37 2.34
N TYR A 32 12.02 8.68 1.87
CA TYR A 32 12.27 9.88 1.08
C TYR A 32 11.46 9.91 -0.21
N GLY A 33 11.48 8.81 -0.98
CA GLY A 33 10.70 8.67 -2.21
C GLY A 33 9.18 8.73 -2.00
N ALA A 34 8.69 8.46 -0.78
CA ALA A 34 7.28 8.63 -0.45
C ALA A 34 6.80 10.09 -0.40
N TYR A 35 7.73 11.03 -0.18
CA TYR A 35 7.44 12.46 -0.07
C TYR A 35 7.98 13.25 -1.26
N TRP A 36 9.15 12.86 -1.79
CA TRP A 36 9.76 13.44 -2.97
C TRP A 36 9.97 12.36 -4.04
N PRO A 37 8.89 11.80 -4.62
CA PRO A 37 9.01 10.85 -5.73
C PRO A 37 9.57 11.54 -6.99
N PRO A 38 10.19 10.77 -7.90
CA PRO A 38 10.60 11.28 -9.20
C PRO A 38 9.37 11.80 -9.98
N ARG A 39 9.62 12.70 -10.92
CA ARG A 39 8.56 13.36 -11.69
C ARG A 39 8.77 13.21 -13.18
N VAL A 40 7.67 13.03 -13.91
CA VAL A 40 7.63 13.16 -15.37
C VAL A 40 6.62 14.26 -15.69
N GLY A 41 7.13 15.40 -16.19
CA GLY A 41 6.37 16.63 -16.31
C GLY A 41 5.88 17.12 -14.93
N SER A 42 4.57 17.37 -14.81
CA SER A 42 3.95 17.79 -13.55
C SER A 42 3.56 16.65 -12.61
N LYS A 43 3.69 15.38 -13.04
CA LYS A 43 3.16 14.23 -12.29
C LYS A 43 4.23 13.51 -11.48
N ARG A 44 3.85 13.08 -10.27
CA ARG A 44 4.68 12.36 -9.30
C ARG A 44 4.57 10.85 -9.48
N ILE A 45 5.70 10.16 -9.53
CA ILE A 45 5.78 8.73 -9.77
C ILE A 45 6.03 7.98 -8.46
N TYR A 46 4.95 7.70 -7.72
CA TYR A 46 5.04 6.87 -6.52
C TYR A 46 5.42 5.43 -6.89
N GLY A 47 6.26 4.81 -6.07
CA GLY A 47 6.84 3.50 -6.38
C GLY A 47 8.23 3.56 -7.00
N ASN A 48 8.63 4.68 -7.58
CA ASN A 48 9.96 4.80 -8.14
C ASN A 48 10.87 5.58 -7.21
N VAL A 49 12.12 5.13 -7.15
CA VAL A 49 13.15 5.76 -6.36
C VAL A 49 13.70 6.94 -7.17
N PRO A 50 13.87 8.14 -6.57
CA PRO A 50 14.52 9.24 -7.27
C PRO A 50 15.95 8.85 -7.66
N GLY A 51 16.36 9.19 -8.88
CA GLY A 51 17.70 8.91 -9.37
C GLY A 51 18.72 9.97 -8.97
N LEU A 52 19.88 9.94 -9.63
CA LEU A 52 20.99 10.87 -9.39
C LEU A 52 20.70 12.32 -9.86
N GLU A 53 19.54 12.55 -10.49
CA GLU A 53 19.04 13.89 -10.78
C GLU A 53 18.57 14.65 -9.54
N ASP A 54 18.23 13.96 -8.43
CA ASP A 54 17.84 14.60 -7.19
C ASP A 54 19.09 14.95 -6.34
N PRO A 55 19.32 16.25 -6.01
CA PRO A 55 20.46 16.67 -5.19
C PRO A 55 20.53 15.98 -3.83
N ALA A 56 19.38 15.61 -3.24
CA ALA A 56 19.35 14.89 -1.97
C ALA A 56 19.91 13.47 -2.10
N ILE A 57 19.67 12.80 -3.23
CA ILE A 57 20.21 11.46 -3.52
C ILE A 57 21.71 11.54 -3.77
N VAL A 58 22.17 12.56 -4.50
CA VAL A 58 23.60 12.82 -4.72
C VAL A 58 24.32 13.15 -3.40
N ALA A 59 23.68 13.92 -2.51
CA ALA A 59 24.23 14.18 -1.18
C ALA A 59 24.26 12.91 -0.32
N ALA A 60 23.20 12.11 -0.37
CA ALA A 60 23.10 10.86 0.38
C ALA A 60 24.13 9.84 -0.08
N SER A 61 24.40 9.71 -1.39
CA SER A 61 25.40 8.77 -1.93
C SER A 61 26.83 9.07 -1.50
N ARG A 62 27.09 10.29 -1.01
CA ARG A 62 28.37 10.70 -0.42
C ARG A 62 28.44 10.48 1.10
N ALA A 63 27.36 10.03 1.74
CA ALA A 63 27.27 9.89 3.19
C ALA A 63 28.09 8.70 3.74
N GLY A 64 28.44 7.73 2.89
CA GLY A 64 29.21 6.54 3.29
C GLY A 64 28.57 5.26 2.79
N ASP A 65 28.37 4.30 3.69
CA ASP A 65 27.75 3.01 3.35
C ASP A 65 26.21 3.13 3.22
N GLU A 66 25.54 2.03 2.85
CA GLU A 66 24.08 1.98 2.67
C GLU A 66 23.27 2.40 3.91
N ALA A 67 23.76 2.10 5.11
CA ALA A 67 23.09 2.49 6.35
C ALA A 67 23.28 3.99 6.65
N ASP A 68 24.39 4.60 6.23
CA ASP A 68 24.57 6.06 6.31
C ASP A 68 23.69 6.80 5.31
N VAL A 69 23.63 6.28 4.08
CA VAL A 69 22.72 6.76 3.02
C VAL A 69 21.28 6.75 3.53
N SER A 70 20.84 5.61 4.08
CA SER A 70 19.49 5.47 4.65
C SER A 70 19.24 6.45 5.79
N GLY A 71 20.18 6.50 6.74
CA GLY A 71 20.08 7.38 7.90
C GLY A 71 20.02 8.86 7.51
N TYR A 72 20.80 9.27 6.51
CA TYR A 72 20.79 10.62 5.96
C TYR A 72 19.43 10.98 5.38
N LEU A 73 18.90 10.14 4.48
CA LEU A 73 17.61 10.39 3.83
C LEU A 73 16.45 10.41 4.84
N ARG A 74 16.46 9.48 5.80
CA ARG A 74 15.46 9.46 6.88
C ARG A 74 15.48 10.75 7.70
N ARG A 75 16.67 11.22 8.11
CA ARG A 75 16.82 12.47 8.85
C ARG A 75 16.36 13.67 8.03
N LEU A 76 16.75 13.74 6.76
CA LEU A 76 16.37 14.81 5.84
C LEU A 76 14.84 14.87 5.64
N THR A 77 14.19 13.72 5.45
CA THR A 77 12.73 13.65 5.31
C THR A 77 12.03 14.14 6.56
N LEU A 78 12.45 13.67 7.75
CA LEU A 78 11.86 14.11 9.02
C LEU A 78 12.10 15.60 9.28
N GLN A 79 13.28 16.11 8.94
CA GLN A 79 13.58 17.54 9.07
C GLN A 79 12.64 18.38 8.19
N ARG A 80 12.55 18.07 6.89
CA ARG A 80 11.68 18.82 5.95
C ARG A 80 10.20 18.74 6.32
N LEU A 81 9.75 17.61 6.87
CA LEU A 81 8.38 17.46 7.36
C LEU A 81 8.11 18.29 8.62
N ARG A 82 9.10 18.46 9.50
CA ARG A 82 9.00 19.37 10.65
C ARG A 82 8.95 20.83 10.21
N GLU A 83 9.72 21.19 9.18
CA GLU A 83 9.72 22.53 8.60
C GLU A 83 8.39 22.86 7.88
N ASN A 84 7.75 21.86 7.25
CA ASN A 84 6.46 22.03 6.57
C ASN A 84 5.51 20.84 6.83
N PRO A 85 4.83 20.80 7.99
CA PRO A 85 3.93 19.70 8.33
C PRO A 85 2.68 19.66 7.46
N ARG A 86 2.27 20.80 6.88
CA ARG A 86 1.13 20.87 5.95
C ARG A 86 1.37 20.02 4.70
N TYR A 87 2.62 19.86 4.29
CA TYR A 87 2.98 19.06 3.12
C TYR A 87 2.53 17.60 3.24
N TYR A 88 2.63 17.00 4.44
CA TYR A 88 2.13 15.64 4.69
C TYR A 88 0.64 15.53 4.35
N PHE A 89 -0.18 16.43 4.88
CA PHE A 89 -1.63 16.41 4.67
C PHE A 89 -2.02 16.70 3.22
N GLN A 90 -1.24 17.49 2.49
CA GLN A 90 -1.45 17.74 1.07
C GLN A 90 -1.22 16.49 0.21
N LEU A 91 -0.34 15.58 0.66
CA LEU A 91 -0.03 14.34 -0.05
C LEU A 91 -1.01 13.21 0.24
N LEU A 92 -1.69 13.24 1.40
CA LEU A 92 -2.58 12.15 1.82
C LEU A 92 -3.68 11.81 0.79
N PRO A 93 -4.43 12.78 0.21
CA PRO A 93 -5.45 12.46 -0.78
C PRO A 93 -4.87 11.74 -1.99
N GLU A 94 -3.68 12.18 -2.45
CA GLU A 94 -3.00 11.59 -3.58
C GLU A 94 -2.53 10.15 -3.27
N LYS A 95 -1.91 9.93 -2.11
CA LYS A 95 -1.46 8.60 -1.64
C LYS A 95 -2.63 7.62 -1.49
N LEU A 96 -3.74 8.07 -0.90
CA LEU A 96 -4.94 7.25 -0.73
C LEU A 96 -5.63 6.97 -2.06
N PHE A 97 -5.68 7.94 -2.97
CA PHE A 97 -6.22 7.73 -4.31
C PHE A 97 -5.45 6.64 -5.06
N TYR A 98 -4.12 6.70 -5.09
CA TYR A 98 -3.31 5.67 -5.76
C TYR A 98 -3.37 4.29 -5.09
N MET A 99 -3.70 4.22 -3.80
CA MET A 99 -3.97 2.95 -3.11
C MET A 99 -5.23 2.27 -3.65
N VAL A 100 -6.32 3.02 -3.83
CA VAL A 100 -7.63 2.45 -4.20
C VAL A 100 -7.90 2.43 -5.70
N ALA A 101 -7.18 3.24 -6.48
CA ALA A 101 -7.43 3.42 -7.91
C ALA A 101 -7.40 2.07 -8.66
N PRO A 102 -8.42 1.73 -9.46
CA PRO A 102 -8.49 0.48 -10.23
C PRO A 102 -7.61 0.53 -11.49
N VAL A 103 -6.39 1.03 -11.36
CA VAL A 103 -5.39 1.11 -12.42
C VAL A 103 -4.29 0.11 -12.08
N ASP A 104 -3.84 -0.65 -13.07
CA ASP A 104 -2.75 -1.60 -12.91
C ASP A 104 -1.39 -0.90 -12.87
N TRP A 105 -0.40 -1.68 -12.42
CA TRP A 105 1.03 -1.43 -12.40
C TRP A 105 1.52 -0.11 -13.01
N GLU A 106 2.16 0.70 -12.17
CA GLU A 106 2.86 1.94 -12.54
C GLU A 106 1.99 2.86 -13.40
N THR A 107 1.27 3.76 -12.74
CA THR A 107 0.41 4.79 -13.36
C THR A 107 1.16 5.74 -14.31
N PHE A 108 2.47 5.52 -14.46
CA PHE A 108 3.43 6.26 -15.23
C PHE A 108 4.18 5.32 -16.16
N PRO A 109 4.29 5.67 -17.44
CA PRO A 109 5.09 4.90 -18.38
C PRO A 109 6.56 4.92 -17.95
N HIS A 110 7.13 3.74 -17.67
CA HIS A 110 8.59 3.55 -17.57
C HIS A 110 9.27 3.69 -18.92
N ARG A 111 8.49 3.59 -20.00
CA ARG A 111 8.90 3.75 -21.39
C ARG A 111 7.84 4.51 -22.17
N PRO A 112 8.22 5.39 -23.11
CA PRO A 112 7.28 6.01 -24.03
C PRO A 112 6.37 4.94 -24.67
N GLY A 113 5.05 5.13 -24.61
CA GLY A 113 4.07 4.18 -25.18
C GLY A 113 3.51 3.12 -24.24
N THR A 114 3.88 3.10 -22.95
CA THR A 114 3.22 2.20 -21.97
C THR A 114 1.87 2.79 -21.56
N GLU A 115 0.77 2.17 -21.97
CA GLU A 115 -0.58 2.64 -21.67
C GLU A 115 -1.02 2.29 -20.25
N ARG A 116 -1.95 3.10 -19.70
CA ARG A 116 -2.61 2.82 -18.43
C ARG A 116 -3.56 1.64 -18.61
N SER A 117 -3.27 0.50 -17.97
CA SER A 117 -4.22 -0.62 -17.91
C SER A 117 -5.24 -0.39 -16.80
N PHE A 118 -6.52 -0.45 -17.14
CA PHE A 118 -7.61 -0.40 -16.17
C PHE A 118 -7.97 -1.82 -15.73
N ASN A 119 -7.91 -2.08 -14.42
CA ASN A 119 -8.21 -3.39 -13.87
C ASN A 119 -9.71 -3.54 -13.62
N VAL A 120 -10.44 -4.02 -14.63
CA VAL A 120 -11.88 -4.26 -14.54
C VAL A 120 -12.21 -5.27 -13.44
N GLY A 121 -11.40 -6.32 -13.29
CA GLY A 121 -11.60 -7.36 -12.28
C GLY A 121 -11.52 -6.81 -10.86
N TYR A 122 -10.51 -5.98 -10.59
CA TYR A 122 -10.36 -5.28 -9.31
C TYR A 122 -11.48 -4.27 -9.08
N ALA A 123 -11.87 -3.49 -10.10
CA ALA A 123 -12.98 -2.54 -9.98
C ALA A 123 -14.29 -3.24 -9.60
N LEU A 124 -14.64 -4.32 -10.30
CA LEU A 124 -15.83 -5.11 -10.02
C LEU A 124 -15.76 -5.76 -8.62
N SER A 125 -14.62 -6.37 -8.29
CA SER A 125 -14.41 -7.00 -6.99
C SER A 125 -14.49 -6.00 -5.85
N SER A 126 -14.01 -4.76 -6.04
CA SER A 126 -14.08 -3.69 -5.05
C SER A 126 -15.52 -3.25 -4.79
N VAL A 127 -16.34 -3.12 -5.84
CA VAL A 127 -17.78 -2.80 -5.69
C VAL A 127 -18.50 -3.92 -4.94
N LEU A 128 -18.25 -5.18 -5.31
CA LEU A 128 -18.83 -6.34 -4.62
C LEU A 128 -18.33 -6.45 -3.18
N ALA A 129 -17.06 -6.13 -2.91
CA ALA A 129 -16.50 -6.13 -1.57
C ALA A 129 -17.12 -5.07 -0.67
N LEU A 130 -17.37 -3.86 -1.18
CA LEU A 130 -18.09 -2.82 -0.45
C LEU A 130 -19.52 -3.26 -0.11
N PHE A 131 -20.20 -3.90 -1.07
CA PHE A 131 -21.52 -4.47 -0.84
C PHE A 131 -21.50 -5.60 0.21
N GLY A 132 -20.55 -6.53 0.09
CA GLY A 132 -20.38 -7.61 1.04
C GLY A 132 -19.98 -7.16 2.44
N PHE A 133 -19.20 -6.08 2.55
CA PHE A 133 -18.91 -5.42 3.82
C PHE A 133 -20.17 -4.84 4.46
N TRP A 134 -20.99 -4.13 3.68
CA TRP A 134 -22.29 -3.65 4.15
C TRP A 134 -23.19 -4.81 4.62
N VAL A 135 -23.27 -5.91 3.85
CA VAL A 135 -23.99 -7.13 4.25
C VAL A 135 -23.42 -7.72 5.55
N SER A 136 -22.10 -7.80 5.69
CA SER A 136 -21.41 -8.33 6.88
C SER A 136 -21.81 -7.57 8.14
N ILE A 137 -21.86 -6.24 8.07
CA ILE A 137 -22.34 -5.38 9.16
C ILE A 137 -23.83 -5.66 9.43
N ARG A 138 -24.67 -5.66 8.39
CA ARG A 138 -26.13 -5.80 8.50
C ARG A 138 -26.54 -7.16 9.09
N CYS A 139 -25.80 -8.22 8.74
CA CYS A 139 -26.03 -9.59 9.20
C CYS A 139 -25.23 -9.95 10.47
N ARG A 140 -24.43 -9.03 11.02
CA ARG A 140 -23.59 -9.22 12.22
C ARG A 140 -22.74 -10.49 12.15
N VAL A 141 -22.01 -10.66 11.04
CA VAL A 141 -21.12 -11.81 10.86
C VAL A 141 -20.09 -11.85 12.00
N PRO A 142 -20.01 -12.95 12.77
CA PRO A 142 -19.07 -13.05 13.89
C PRO A 142 -17.63 -13.08 13.37
N HIS A 143 -16.71 -12.59 14.19
CA HIS A 143 -15.27 -12.61 13.90
C HIS A 143 -14.82 -11.91 12.61
N GLN A 144 -15.67 -11.06 12.00
CA GLN A 144 -15.29 -10.25 10.81
C GLN A 144 -14.05 -9.37 11.05
N TRP A 145 -13.69 -9.13 12.31
CA TRP A 145 -12.50 -8.37 12.66
C TRP A 145 -11.19 -9.02 12.20
N LEU A 146 -11.18 -10.34 11.99
CA LEU A 146 -10.04 -11.09 11.45
C LEU A 146 -9.68 -10.70 10.01
N LEU A 147 -10.59 -10.05 9.29
CA LEU A 147 -10.36 -9.57 7.93
C LEU A 147 -9.60 -8.24 7.89
N TRP A 148 -9.60 -7.45 8.98
CA TRP A 148 -9.01 -6.11 8.97
C TRP A 148 -7.48 -6.02 9.05
N PRO A 149 -6.70 -6.99 9.57
CA PRO A 149 -5.24 -6.85 9.64
C PRO A 149 -4.58 -6.49 8.31
N GLY A 150 -4.99 -7.11 7.20
CA GLY A 150 -4.44 -6.83 5.87
C GLY A 150 -4.75 -5.42 5.36
N PRO A 151 -6.04 -5.01 5.27
CA PRO A 151 -6.41 -3.64 4.91
C PRO A 151 -5.80 -2.58 5.83
N ILE A 152 -5.76 -2.82 7.14
CA ILE A 152 -5.15 -1.90 8.11
C ILE A 152 -3.65 -1.79 7.87
N SER A 153 -2.94 -2.90 7.62
CA SER A 153 -1.50 -2.84 7.35
C SER A 153 -1.18 -2.05 6.08
N VAL A 154 -1.98 -2.23 5.01
CA VAL A 154 -1.84 -1.47 3.76
C VAL A 154 -2.17 0.01 3.96
N LEU A 155 -3.19 0.32 4.77
CA LEU A 155 -3.54 1.70 5.11
C LEU A 155 -2.40 2.37 5.88
N VAL A 156 -1.90 1.75 6.94
CA VAL A 156 -0.77 2.29 7.74
C VAL A 156 0.46 2.49 6.86
N GLN A 157 0.79 1.51 6.03
CA GLN A 157 1.89 1.61 5.08
C GLN A 157 1.70 2.76 4.08
N THR A 158 0.48 2.96 3.58
CA THR A 158 0.15 4.07 2.65
C THR A 158 0.25 5.44 3.32
N LEU A 159 -0.16 5.55 4.59
CA LEU A 159 -0.09 6.80 5.35
C LEU A 159 1.36 7.20 5.62
N ILE A 160 2.21 6.25 6.02
CA ILE A 160 3.62 6.51 6.33
C ILE A 160 4.43 6.72 5.04
N PHE A 161 4.23 5.83 4.07
CA PHE A 161 4.93 5.80 2.79
C PHE A 161 4.00 6.30 1.69
N TYR A 162 3.67 5.45 0.71
CA TYR A 162 2.84 5.79 -0.43
C TYR A 162 1.97 4.60 -0.83
N GLY A 163 0.86 4.89 -1.48
CA GLY A 163 -0.03 3.89 -2.05
C GLY A 163 0.37 3.54 -3.48
N GLY A 164 0.07 2.32 -3.89
CA GLY A 164 0.15 1.92 -5.30
C GLY A 164 -0.43 0.51 -5.50
N PRO A 165 -0.74 0.12 -6.75
CA PRO A 165 -1.39 -1.16 -7.04
C PRO A 165 -0.63 -2.39 -6.52
N ARG A 166 0.71 -2.33 -6.47
CA ARG A 166 1.53 -3.42 -5.92
C ARG A 166 1.54 -3.49 -4.39
N TYR A 167 1.23 -2.38 -3.71
CA TYR A 167 1.24 -2.28 -2.26
C TYR A 167 -0.08 -2.69 -1.62
N ARG A 168 -1.16 -2.71 -2.40
CA ARG A 168 -2.46 -3.20 -1.92
C ARG A 168 -2.63 -4.73 -2.01
N LEU A 169 -1.74 -5.44 -2.71
CA LEU A 169 -1.81 -6.91 -2.88
C LEU A 169 -2.05 -7.67 -1.57
N PRO A 170 -1.42 -7.31 -0.42
CA PRO A 170 -1.69 -7.99 0.86
C PRO A 170 -3.13 -7.85 1.36
N ALA A 171 -3.87 -6.82 0.93
CA ALA A 171 -5.27 -6.60 1.30
C ALA A 171 -6.27 -7.21 0.30
N GLU A 172 -5.83 -7.59 -0.90
CA GLU A 172 -6.73 -8.14 -1.94
C GLU A 172 -7.45 -9.44 -1.55
N PRO A 173 -6.84 -10.40 -0.82
CA PRO A 173 -7.58 -11.57 -0.33
C PRO A 173 -8.78 -11.19 0.53
N THR A 174 -8.68 -10.10 1.31
CA THR A 174 -9.79 -9.60 2.11
C THR A 174 -10.92 -9.06 1.23
N LEU A 175 -10.57 -8.32 0.16
CA LEU A 175 -11.55 -7.83 -0.81
C LEU A 175 -12.31 -9.00 -1.48
N ILE A 176 -11.60 -10.08 -1.85
CA ILE A 176 -12.21 -11.26 -2.46
C ILE A 176 -13.17 -11.95 -1.48
N LEU A 177 -12.79 -12.11 -0.22
CA LEU A 177 -13.65 -12.70 0.81
C LEU A 177 -14.92 -11.87 1.03
N LEU A 178 -14.78 -10.55 1.13
CA LEU A 178 -15.93 -9.64 1.26
C LEU A 178 -16.81 -9.69 0.01
N ALA A 179 -16.23 -9.66 -1.20
CA ALA A 179 -16.99 -9.77 -2.44
C ALA A 179 -17.81 -11.07 -2.47
N SER A 180 -17.21 -12.17 -2.00
CA SER A 180 -17.89 -13.47 -1.90
C SER A 180 -19.10 -13.42 -0.96
N VAL A 181 -19.01 -12.73 0.19
CA VAL A 181 -20.16 -12.51 1.10
C VAL A 181 -21.30 -11.80 0.37
N GLY A 182 -21.00 -10.75 -0.40
CA GLY A 182 -21.99 -10.01 -1.19
C GLY A 182 -22.69 -10.90 -2.21
N VAL A 183 -21.93 -11.68 -2.97
CA VAL A 183 -22.46 -12.61 -3.97
C VAL A 183 -23.32 -13.70 -3.31
N SER A 184 -22.84 -14.34 -2.24
CA SER A 184 -23.60 -15.36 -1.51
C SER A 184 -24.94 -14.83 -0.97
N TRP A 185 -24.96 -13.58 -0.50
CA TRP A 185 -26.20 -12.95 -0.04
C TRP A 185 -27.23 -12.79 -1.16
N VAL A 186 -26.81 -12.32 -2.34
CA VAL A 186 -27.70 -12.18 -3.51
C VAL A 186 -28.27 -13.53 -3.92
N LEU A 187 -27.42 -14.55 -4.05
CA LEU A 187 -27.83 -15.90 -4.46
C LEU A 187 -28.79 -16.54 -3.44
N SER A 188 -28.52 -16.38 -2.13
CA SER A 188 -29.40 -16.90 -1.08
C SER A 188 -30.76 -16.20 -1.04
N THR A 189 -30.81 -14.90 -1.37
CA THR A 189 -32.06 -14.12 -1.40
C THR A 189 -32.90 -14.49 -2.63
N ALA A 190 -32.26 -14.65 -3.79
CA ALA A 190 -32.92 -15.07 -5.03
C ALA A 190 -33.54 -16.47 -4.91
N SER A 191 -32.80 -17.42 -4.34
CA SER A 191 -33.28 -18.80 -4.13
C SER A 191 -34.47 -18.89 -3.15
N ARG A 192 -34.44 -18.12 -2.05
CA ARG A 192 -35.58 -18.04 -1.11
C ARG A 192 -36.83 -17.47 -1.78
N ARG A 193 -36.69 -16.44 -2.61
CA ARG A 193 -37.80 -15.83 -3.36
C ARG A 193 -38.42 -16.83 -4.34
N SER A 194 -37.59 -17.58 -5.07
CA SER A 194 -38.05 -18.60 -6.03
C SER A 194 -38.83 -19.74 -5.36
N ARG A 195 -38.34 -20.26 -4.21
CA ARG A 195 -39.05 -21.30 -3.45
C ARG A 195 -40.41 -20.83 -2.92
N ARG A 196 -40.50 -19.57 -2.46
CA ARG A 196 -41.75 -19.00 -1.95
C ARG A 196 -42.81 -18.81 -3.04
N MET A 197 -42.40 -18.60 -4.29
CA MET A 197 -43.32 -18.53 -5.43
C MET A 197 -43.85 -19.91 -5.81
N ARG A 198 -43.00 -20.95 -5.86
CA ARG A 198 -43.42 -22.33 -6.20
C ARG A 198 -44.29 -23.03 -5.15
N GLY A 199 -44.23 -22.61 -3.89
CA GLY A 199 -45.07 -23.17 -2.82
C GLY A 199 -46.44 -22.50 -2.66
N ARG A 200 -46.80 -21.59 -3.57
CA ARG A 200 -48.10 -20.91 -3.63
C ARG A 200 -48.99 -21.40 -4.78
N ASP A 201 -48.46 -22.28 -5.62
CA ASP A 201 -49.18 -23.03 -6.66
C ASP A 201 -49.52 -24.42 -6.11
#